data_AF-A0A3N9P9W5-F1
#
_entry.id   AF-A0A3N9P9W5-F1
#
_cell.length_a   1.000
_cell.length_b   1.000
_cell.length_c   1.000
_cell.angle_alpha   90.00
_cell.angle_beta   90.00
_cell.angle_gamma   90.00
#
_symmetry.space_group_name_H-M   'P 1'
#
loop_
_entity.id
_entity.type
_entity.pdbx_description
1 polymer ?
#
loop_
_entity_poly.entity_id
_entity_poly.type
_entity_poly.pdbx_seq_one_letter_code
_entity_poly.pdbx_strand_id
1 'polypeptide(L)' 'MLAQSLEELYEEGRTSAKLETLINQIDTKFGICDADKDLIRSCAEVSIIEDALDIILFASSAEDVLKLFRKK' A
#
# COMPACT_ATOMS: atom_id res chain seq x y z
N MET A 1 -11.88 20.26 18.68
CA MET A 1 -11.09 19.12 19.19
C MET A 1 -11.70 17.76 18.82
N LEU A 2 -12.99 17.48 19.02
CA LEU A 2 -13.59 16.18 18.64
C LEU A 2 -13.63 15.88 17.13
N ALA A 3 -13.78 16.89 16.28
CA ALA A 3 -13.87 16.71 14.83
C ALA A 3 -12.53 16.29 14.18
N GLN A 4 -11.42 16.93 14.59
CA GLN A 4 -10.06 16.58 14.11
C GLN A 4 -9.70 15.12 14.43
N SER A 5 -9.98 14.67 15.65
CA SER A 5 -9.71 13.29 16.06
C SER A 5 -10.55 12.24 15.30
N LEU A 6 -11.72 12.60 14.80
CA LEU A 6 -12.55 11.69 13.99
C LEU A 6 -12.03 11.61 12.55
N GLU A 7 -11.64 12.75 11.99
CA GLU A 7 -11.08 12.84 10.63
C GLU A 7 -9.78 12.05 10.52
N GLU A 8 -8.89 12.18 11.51
CA GLU A 8 -7.64 11.40 11.61
C GLU A 8 -7.92 9.88 11.65
N LEU A 9 -8.88 9.42 12.46
CA LEU A 9 -9.27 8.01 12.52
C LEU A 9 -9.85 7.49 11.19
N TYR A 10 -10.61 8.32 10.47
CA TYR A 10 -11.13 7.95 9.14
C TYR A 10 -10.00 7.84 8.10
N GLU A 11 -9.02 8.74 8.14
CA GLU A 11 -7.87 8.71 7.24
C GLU A 11 -6.97 7.48 7.49
N GLU A 12 -6.72 7.15 8.76
CA GLU A 12 -5.98 5.95 9.16
C GLU A 12 -6.68 4.66 8.69
N GLY A 13 -8.00 4.59 8.89
CA GLY A 13 -8.81 3.46 8.43
C GLY A 13 -8.80 3.31 6.90
N ARG A 14 -8.90 4.43 6.17
CA ARG A 14 -8.85 4.45 4.70
C ARG A 14 -7.48 4.01 4.17
N THR A 15 -6.41 4.45 4.82
CA THR A 15 -5.03 4.09 4.46
C THR A 15 -4.79 2.59 4.69
N SER A 16 -5.25 2.06 5.82
CA SER A 16 -5.16 0.63 6.14
C SER A 16 -5.91 -0.23 5.11
N ALA A 17 -7.11 0.19 4.70
CA ALA A 17 -7.87 -0.51 3.66
C ALA A 17 -7.17 -0.50 2.29
N LYS A 18 -6.52 0.62 1.93
CA LYS A 18 -5.72 0.71 0.69
C LYS A 18 -4.50 -0.21 0.71
N LEU A 19 -3.79 -0.29 1.85
CA LEU A 19 -2.64 -1.19 2.02
C LEU A 19 -3.04 -2.65 1.80
N GLU A 20 -4.09 -3.11 2.48
CA GLU A 20 -4.56 -4.49 2.33
C GLU A 20 -5.10 -4.77 0.92
N THR A 21 -5.75 -3.79 0.28
CA THR A 21 -6.16 -3.91 -1.13
C THR A 21 -4.95 -4.11 -2.04
N LEU A 22 -3.92 -3.28 -1.87
CA LEU A 22 -2.69 -3.37 -2.66
C LEU A 22 -2.00 -4.73 -2.45
N ILE A 23 -1.81 -5.15 -1.19
CA ILE A 23 -1.21 -6.44 -0.85
C ILE A 23 -1.95 -7.58 -1.54
N ASN A 24 -3.28 -7.61 -1.43
CA ASN A 24 -4.09 -8.66 -2.05
C ASN A 24 -3.95 -8.67 -3.58
N GLN A 25 -3.92 -7.50 -4.22
CA GLN A 25 -3.75 -7.42 -5.67
C GLN A 25 -2.35 -7.89 -6.10
N ILE A 26 -1.28 -7.51 -5.40
CA ILE A 26 0.09 -7.92 -5.74
C ILE A 26 0.24 -9.44 -5.53
N ASP A 27 -0.24 -9.95 -4.40
CA ASP A 27 -0.17 -11.37 -4.07
C ASP A 27 -0.98 -12.22 -5.06
N THR A 28 -2.16 -11.76 -5.44
CA THR A 28 -2.99 -12.43 -6.46
C THR A 28 -2.34 -12.43 -7.84
N LYS A 29 -1.71 -11.31 -8.24
CA LYS A 29 -1.16 -11.15 -9.59
C LYS A 29 0.20 -11.82 -9.77
N PHE A 30 1.04 -11.79 -8.74
CA PHE A 30 2.45 -12.18 -8.85
C PHE A 30 2.89 -13.24 -7.83
N GLY A 31 2.16 -13.39 -6.71
CA GLY A 31 2.60 -14.15 -5.55
C GLY A 31 3.76 -13.46 -4.84
N ILE A 32 3.56 -13.01 -3.60
CA ILE A 32 4.60 -12.35 -2.80
C ILE A 32 4.76 -13.00 -1.44
N CYS A 33 5.95 -12.87 -0.86
CA CYS A 33 6.25 -13.46 0.45
C CYS A 33 5.82 -12.54 1.60
N ASP A 34 5.82 -13.07 2.82
CA ASP A 34 5.43 -12.29 4.00
C ASP A 34 6.35 -11.08 4.23
N ALA A 35 7.63 -11.17 3.87
CA ALA A 35 8.55 -10.03 3.96
C ALA A 35 8.17 -8.88 3.02
N ASP A 36 7.62 -9.18 1.83
CA ASP A 36 7.13 -8.16 0.91
C ASP A 36 5.83 -7.52 1.44
N LYS A 37 4.96 -8.34 2.05
CA LYS A 37 3.73 -7.85 2.70
C LYS A 37 4.06 -6.90 3.85
N ASP A 38 5.05 -7.25 4.66
CA ASP A 38 5.51 -6.42 5.79
C ASP A 38 6.18 -5.13 5.30
N LEU A 39 6.94 -5.18 4.20
CA LEU A 39 7.50 -3.99 3.55
C LEU A 39 6.38 -3.01 3.17
N ILE A 40 5.32 -3.47 2.51
CA ILE A 40 4.18 -2.64 2.11
C ILE A 40 3.47 -2.06 3.34
N ARG A 41 3.19 -2.87 4.38
CA ARG A 41 2.55 -2.41 5.62
C ARG A 41 3.36 -1.37 6.40
N SER A 42 4.68 -1.36 6.24
CA SER A 42 5.58 -0.38 6.86
C SER A 42 5.59 1.00 6.17
N CYS A 43 4.81 1.17 5.10
CA CYS A 43 4.69 2.41 4.35
C CYS A 43 3.73 3.39 5.04
N ALA A 44 4.27 4.50 5.55
CA ALA A 44 3.48 5.58 6.11
C ALA A 44 3.03 6.61 5.07
N GLU A 45 3.67 6.63 3.88
CA GLU A 45 3.40 7.61 2.84
C GLU A 45 2.22 7.17 1.97
N VAL A 46 1.08 7.86 2.13
CA VAL A 46 -0.16 7.57 1.38
C VAL A 46 0.03 7.72 -0.13
N SER A 47 0.83 8.70 -0.57
CA SER A 47 1.14 8.90 -1.99
C SER A 47 1.81 7.69 -2.62
N ILE A 48 2.75 7.04 -1.92
CA ILE A 48 3.42 5.82 -2.42
C ILE A 48 2.41 4.68 -2.58
N ILE A 49 1.45 4.56 -1.66
CA ILE A 49 0.41 3.54 -1.71
C ILE A 49 -0.52 3.79 -2.91
N GLU A 50 -0.89 5.04 -3.17
CA GLU A 50 -1.71 5.44 -4.32
C GLU A 50 -0.97 5.18 -5.65
N ASP A 51 0.29 5.59 -5.77
CA ASP A 51 1.11 5.33 -6.96
C ASP A 51 1.24 3.82 -7.24
N ALA A 52 1.42 3.02 -6.18
CA ALA A 52 1.50 1.57 -6.29
C ALA A 52 0.19 0.94 -6.78
N LEU A 53 -0.97 1.45 -6.33
CA LEU A 53 -2.29 1.02 -6.79
C LEU A 53 -2.56 1.35 -8.26
N ASP A 54 -1.97 2.43 -8.78
CA ASP A 54 -2.07 2.77 -10.20
C ASP A 54 -1.10 1.92 -11.05
N ILE A 55 0.14 1.77 -10.59
CA ILE A 55 1.19 1.05 -11.33
C ILE A 55 0.88 -0.45 -11.45
N ILE A 56 0.32 -1.07 -10.41
CA ILE A 56 0.07 -2.51 -10.38
C ILE A 56 -0.82 -2.99 -11.54
N LEU A 57 -1.74 -2.16 -12.03
CA LEU A 57 -2.63 -2.49 -13.14
C LEU A 57 -1.82 -2.87 -14.39
N PHE A 58 -0.70 -2.18 -14.62
CA PHE A 58 0.15 -2.33 -15.80
C PHE A 58 1.51 -2.99 -15.50
N ALA A 59 1.82 -3.24 -14.24
CA ALA A 59 3.08 -3.86 -13.83
C ALA A 59 3.26 -5.24 -14.46
N SER A 60 4.50 -5.53 -14.87
CA SER A 60 4.90 -6.82 -15.44
C SER A 60 5.50 -7.76 -14.39
N SER A 61 5.85 -7.24 -13.20
CA SER A 61 6.41 -8.00 -12.08
C SER A 61 6.02 -7.38 -10.73
N ALA A 62 6.11 -8.15 -9.65
CA ALA A 62 5.97 -7.63 -8.29
C ALA A 62 7.04 -6.58 -7.97
N GLU A 63 8.27 -6.78 -8.44
CA GLU A 63 9.40 -5.86 -8.23
C GLU A 63 9.13 -4.45 -8.79
N ASP A 64 8.38 -4.35 -9.88
CA ASP A 64 7.98 -3.05 -10.45
C ASP A 64 7.11 -2.21 -9.49
N VAL A 65 6.38 -2.87 -8.60
CA VAL A 65 5.57 -2.23 -7.57
C VAL A 65 6.38 -2.10 -6.27
N LEU A 66 7.07 -3.16 -5.85
CA LEU A 66 7.82 -3.22 -4.58
C LEU A 66 8.98 -2.22 -4.51
N LYS A 67 9.58 -1.85 -5.65
CA LYS A 67 10.65 -0.84 -5.71
C LYS A 67 10.20 0.54 -5.21
N LEU A 68 8.90 0.85 -5.24
CA LEU A 68 8.35 2.10 -4.71
C LEU A 68 8.49 2.19 -3.18
N PHE A 69 8.38 1.05 -2.50
CA PHE A 69 8.46 0.95 -1.03
C PHE A 69 9.89 0.88 -0.50
N ARG A 70 10.88 0.69 -1.38
CA ARG A 70 12.30 0.63 -1.04
C ARG A 70 13.01 1.98 -1.17
N LYS A 71 12.37 2.98 -1.79
CA LYS A 71 12.96 4.30 -2.07
C LYS A 71 12.92 5.29 -0.89
N LYS A 72 12.90 4.81 0.36
CA LYS A 72 13.03 5.67 1.54
C LYS A 72 14.38 6.39 1.57
#